data_AF-A0A9C9XR95-F1
#
_entry.id   AF-A0A9C9XR95-F1
#
_cell.length_a   1.000
_cell.length_b   1.000
_cell.length_c   1.000
_cell.angle_alpha   90.00
_cell.angle_beta   90.00
_cell.angle_gamma   90.00
#
_symmetry.space_group_name_H-M   'P 1'
#
loop_
_entity.id
_entity.type
_entity.pdbx_description
1 polymer ?
#
loop_
_entity_poly.entity_id
_entity_poly.type
_entity_poly.pdbx_seq_one_letter_code
_entity_poly.pdbx_strand_id
1 'polypeptide(L)'
;MRWQYRTILFEFQKDGLLGDRYLDDEEIDKTLNRQGRNGWELVNVALLQEGLLAFLKRPAGEGVATAAAEEHRPARPQPQPAETGHPVSAGEEDSGGTTAEELQQREREHIRQLEEQRRQAMREREKDLVGEIRIS
;
A
#
# COMPACT_ATOMS: atom_id res chain seq x y z
N MET A 1 17.56 -13.28 0.57
CA MET A 1 16.85 -11.98 0.54
C MET A 1 15.36 -12.23 0.73
N ARG A 2 14.69 -11.47 1.59
CA ARG A 2 13.23 -11.57 1.80
C ARG A 2 12.56 -10.44 1.01
N TRP A 3 11.42 -10.74 0.38
CA TRP A 3 10.65 -9.77 -0.41
C TRP A 3 9.25 -9.64 0.17
N GLN A 4 8.72 -8.42 0.20
CA GLN A 4 7.33 -8.13 0.46
C GLN A 4 6.62 -7.87 -0.87
N TYR A 5 5.40 -8.36 -0.98
CA TYR A 5 4.55 -8.17 -2.15
C TYR A 5 3.27 -7.47 -1.74
N ARG A 6 2.77 -6.61 -2.64
CA ARG A 6 1.50 -5.92 -2.49
C ARG A 6 0.80 -5.88 -3.84
N THR A 7 -0.53 -5.92 -3.81
CA THR A 7 -1.36 -5.72 -4.98
C THR A 7 -2.25 -4.50 -4.81
N ILE A 8 -2.55 -3.82 -5.92
CA ILE A 8 -3.49 -2.69 -5.97
C ILE A 8 -4.42 -2.93 -7.14
N LEU A 9 -5.73 -2.96 -6.88
CA LEU A 9 -6.76 -3.05 -7.90
C LEU A 9 -7.26 -1.65 -8.22
N PHE A 10 -7.20 -1.27 -9.50
CA PHE A 10 -7.83 -0.08 -10.04
C PHE A 10 -9.10 -0.52 -10.74
N GLU A 11 -10.25 -0.21 -10.15
CA GLU A 11 -11.54 -0.62 -10.68
C GLU A 11 -11.94 0.22 -11.89
N PHE A 12 -12.64 -0.40 -12.84
CA PHE A 12 -13.26 0.35 -13.92
C PHE A 12 -14.32 1.29 -13.37
N GLN A 13 -14.18 2.57 -13.68
CA GLN A 13 -15.23 3.54 -13.47
C GLN A 13 -16.31 3.32 -14.53
N LYS A 14 -17.58 3.35 -14.10
CA LYS A 14 -18.74 3.31 -14.99
C LYS A 14 -19.17 4.75 -15.23
N ASP A 15 -18.85 5.33 -16.38
CA ASP A 15 -19.51 6.59 -16.72
C ASP A 15 -20.97 6.30 -17.09
N GLY A 16 -21.89 7.01 -16.46
CA GLY A 16 -23.33 6.80 -16.58
C GLY A 16 -23.92 7.16 -17.94
N LEU A 17 -23.09 7.63 -18.90
CA LEU A 17 -23.56 8.19 -20.16
C LEU A 17 -23.22 7.36 -21.41
N LEU A 18 -22.08 6.65 -21.43
CA LEU A 18 -21.65 5.87 -22.59
C LEU A 18 -21.55 4.36 -22.34
N GLY A 19 -21.69 3.88 -21.10
CA GLY A 19 -21.60 2.45 -20.78
C GLY A 19 -20.21 1.83 -20.95
N ASP A 20 -19.25 2.61 -21.47
CA ASP A 20 -17.86 2.23 -21.56
C ASP A 20 -17.20 2.31 -20.19
N ARG A 21 -16.53 1.20 -19.84
CA ARG A 21 -15.71 1.05 -18.64
C ARG A 21 -14.35 1.65 -18.94
N TYR A 22 -13.94 2.66 -18.17
CA TYR A 22 -12.64 3.30 -18.31
C TYR A 22 -11.89 3.29 -16.98
N LEU A 23 -10.57 3.49 -17.06
CA LEU A 23 -9.71 3.67 -15.90
C LEU A 23 -9.34 5.15 -15.81
N ASP A 24 -9.24 5.66 -14.59
CA ASP A 24 -8.70 6.99 -14.32
C ASP A 24 -7.16 6.90 -14.33
N ASP A 25 -6.57 7.20 -15.48
CA ASP A 25 -5.12 7.17 -15.67
C ASP A 25 -4.39 8.11 -14.69
N GLU A 26 -4.99 9.25 -14.34
CA GLU A 26 -4.41 10.21 -13.42
C GLU A 26 -4.38 9.66 -11.98
N GLU A 27 -5.42 8.94 -11.57
CA GLU A 27 -5.46 8.22 -10.29
C GLU A 27 -4.43 7.09 -10.23
N ILE A 28 -4.32 6.31 -11.31
CA ILE A 28 -3.35 5.22 -11.45
C ILE A 28 -1.93 5.78 -11.27
N ASP A 29 -1.58 6.80 -12.05
CA ASP A 29 -0.25 7.43 -12.00
C ASP A 29 0.07 7.99 -10.62
N LYS A 30 -0.87 8.73 -10.02
CA LYS A 30 -0.70 9.28 -8.66
C LYS A 30 -0.45 8.17 -7.63
N THR A 31 -1.17 7.06 -7.75
CA THR A 31 -1.07 5.94 -6.81
C THR A 31 0.25 5.19 -6.99
N LEU A 32 0.63 4.84 -8.22
CA LEU A 32 1.88 4.14 -8.51
C LEU A 32 3.10 4.97 -8.13
N ASN A 33 3.11 6.27 -8.44
CA ASN A 33 4.19 7.17 -8.04
C ASN A 33 4.32 7.26 -6.53
N ARG A 34 3.21 7.29 -5.79
CA ARG A 34 3.22 7.26 -4.32
C ARG A 34 3.80 5.95 -3.79
N GLN A 35 3.45 4.81 -4.40
CA GLN A 35 4.04 3.52 -4.01
C GLN A 35 5.54 3.48 -4.31
N GLY A 36 5.97 3.98 -5.47
CA GLY A 36 7.38 4.11 -5.84
C GLY A 36 8.20 4.90 -4.81
N ARG A 37 7.68 6.06 -4.38
CA ARG A 37 8.31 6.87 -3.31
C ARG A 37 8.39 6.14 -1.97
N ASN A 38 7.50 5.17 -1.72
CA ASN A 38 7.52 4.33 -0.53
C ASN A 38 8.39 3.06 -0.69
N GLY A 39 9.22 3.00 -1.73
CA GLY A 39 10.14 1.90 -2.00
C GLY A 39 9.48 0.67 -2.63
N TRP A 40 8.26 0.79 -3.16
CA TRP A 40 7.60 -0.28 -3.88
C TRP A 40 7.88 -0.19 -5.37
N GLU A 41 8.38 -1.28 -5.95
CA GLU A 41 8.64 -1.41 -7.38
C GLU A 41 7.47 -2.12 -8.06
N LEU A 42 6.98 -1.57 -9.17
CA LEU A 42 6.00 -2.25 -10.02
C LEU A 42 6.68 -3.41 -10.77
N VAL A 43 6.12 -4.60 -10.66
CA VAL A 43 6.68 -5.84 -11.25
C VAL A 43 5.81 -6.36 -12.39
N ASN A 44 4.50 -6.26 -12.25
CA ASN A 44 3.57 -6.76 -13.24
C ASN A 44 2.24 -6.00 -13.16
N VAL A 45 1.48 -6.04 -14.25
CA VAL A 45 0.12 -5.52 -14.36
C VAL A 45 -0.73 -6.55 -15.09
N ALA A 46 -1.91 -6.87 -14.56
CA ALA A 46 -2.86 -7.79 -15.18
C ALA A 46 -4.22 -7.11 -15.36
N LEU A 47 -4.82 -7.27 -16.54
CA LEU A 47 -6.19 -6.82 -16.81
C LEU A 47 -7.19 -7.88 -16.30
N LEU A 48 -8.16 -7.44 -15.51
CA LEU A 48 -9.25 -8.24 -14.95
C LEU A 48 -10.60 -7.77 -15.53
N GLN A 49 -11.67 -8.50 -15.22
CA GLN A 49 -13.02 -8.09 -15.66
C GLN A 49 -13.47 -6.80 -14.95
N GLU A 50 -13.06 -6.66 -13.71
CA GLU A 50 -13.38 -5.57 -12.80
C GLU A 50 -12.43 -4.37 -12.92
N GLY A 51 -11.25 -4.51 -13.53
CA GLY A 51 -10.27 -3.43 -13.61
C GLY A 51 -8.85 -3.86 -13.94
N LEU A 52 -7.87 -3.15 -13.40
CA LEU A 52 -6.44 -3.37 -13.59
C LEU A 52 -5.77 -3.71 -12.26
N LEU A 53 -5.08 -4.84 -12.17
CA LEU A 53 -4.36 -5.27 -10.97
C LEU A 53 -2.86 -5.06 -11.14
N ALA A 54 -2.29 -4.17 -10.33
CA ALA A 54 -0.87 -3.93 -10.25
C ALA A 54 -0.24 -4.80 -9.15
N PHE A 55 0.90 -5.42 -9.47
CA PHE A 55 1.72 -6.21 -8.55
C PHE A 55 3.00 -5.46 -8.24
N LEU A 56 3.26 -5.22 -6.95
CA LEU A 56 4.41 -4.49 -6.48
C LEU A 56 5.26 -5.37 -5.55
N LYS A 57 6.57 -5.15 -5.55
CA LYS A 57 7.51 -5.79 -4.62
C LYS A 57 8.37 -4.75 -3.92
N ARG A 58 8.91 -5.10 -2.75
CA ARG A 58 10.00 -4.36 -2.10
C ARG A 58 10.86 -5.29 -1.23
N PRO A 59 12.14 -4.99 -1.00
CA PRO A 59 12.96 -5.77 -0.09
C PRO A 59 12.42 -5.69 1.35
N ALA A 60 12.37 -6.82 2.04
CA ALA A 60 11.93 -6.88 3.44
C ALA A 60 13.15 -6.70 4.35
N GLY A 61 13.35 -5.48 4.87
CA GLY A 61 14.39 -5.21 5.88
C GLY A 61 15.24 -3.96 5.65
N GLU A 62 15.14 -3.29 4.50
CA GLU A 62 15.69 -1.95 4.34
C GLU A 62 14.58 -0.95 4.66
N GLY A 63 14.69 -0.34 5.84
CA GLY A 63 13.92 0.84 6.19
C GLY A 63 14.04 1.86 5.06
N VAL A 64 12.96 2.62 4.85
CA VAL A 64 12.82 3.67 3.84
C VAL A 64 13.93 4.71 4.03
N ALA A 65 15.11 4.42 3.52
CA ALA A 65 16.25 5.31 3.48
C ALA A 65 16.45 5.68 2.02
N THR A 66 16.36 6.98 1.77
CA THR A 66 16.85 7.67 0.57
C THR A 66 15.99 7.63 -0.69
N ALA A 67 14.87 8.35 -0.66
CA ALA A 67 14.32 9.01 -1.85
C ALA A 67 14.39 10.55 -1.73
N ALA A 68 15.44 11.06 -1.06
CA ALA A 68 15.73 12.49 -0.92
C ALA A 68 17.14 12.86 -1.42
N ALA A 69 17.74 12.04 -2.28
CA ALA A 69 19.10 12.25 -2.77
C ALA A 69 19.23 12.01 -4.28
N GLU A 70 18.30 12.52 -5.09
CA GLU A 70 18.51 12.68 -6.53
C GLU A 70 18.02 14.07 -7.02
N GLU A 71 18.59 15.12 -6.43
CA GLU A 71 18.82 16.39 -7.14
C GLU A 71 20.32 16.74 -7.04
N HIS A 72 21.17 15.91 -7.66
CA HIS A 72 22.55 16.28 -7.97
C HIS A 72 22.68 16.52 -9.48
N ARG A 73 22.25 17.70 -9.90
CA ARG A 73 22.69 18.31 -11.16
C ARG A 73 24.14 18.78 -10.93
N PRO A 74 25.16 18.35 -11.71
CA PRO A 74 26.52 18.81 -11.47
C PRO A 74 26.67 20.25 -11.98
N ALA A 75 26.51 21.22 -11.09
CA ALA A 75 26.94 22.59 -11.33
C ALA A 75 28.44 22.71 -10.97
N ARG A 76 29.18 23.38 -11.86
CA ARG A 76 30.64 23.60 -11.89
C ARG A 76 31.30 23.90 -10.52
N PRO A 77 32.59 23.54 -10.34
CA PRO A 77 33.34 23.83 -9.12
C PRO A 77 33.67 25.34 -9.03
N GLN A 78 33.31 25.97 -7.91
CA GLN A 78 33.89 27.24 -7.48
C GLN A 78 34.70 27.00 -6.19
N PRO A 79 35.89 27.60 -6.04
CA PRO A 79 36.79 27.37 -4.91
C PRO A 79 36.33 28.08 -3.62
N GLN A 80 36.41 27.36 -2.51
CA GLN A 80 36.19 27.85 -1.14
C GLN A 80 37.37 28.70 -0.63
N PRO A 81 37.15 29.51 0.41
CA PRO A 81 38.05 29.49 1.55
C PRO A 81 37.33 29.29 2.89
N ALA A 82 37.93 28.38 3.69
CA ALA A 82 38.02 28.19 5.15
C ALA A 82 37.22 29.15 6.09
N GLU A 83 36.65 28.77 7.24
CA GLU A 83 37.20 28.04 8.39
C GLU A 83 36.10 27.58 9.38
N THR A 84 36.46 26.61 10.24
CA THR A 84 35.99 26.30 11.62
C THR A 84 34.61 25.68 11.91
N GLY A 85 34.65 24.50 12.55
CA GLY A 85 33.73 24.13 13.65
C GLY A 85 32.96 22.81 13.51
N HIS A 86 33.50 21.71 14.04
CA HIS A 86 32.73 20.56 14.54
C HIS A 86 32.74 20.63 16.09
N PRO A 87 31.69 20.20 16.80
CA PRO A 87 31.53 18.75 17.03
C PRO A 87 30.10 18.21 16.94
N VAL A 88 30.08 16.93 16.55
CA VAL A 88 29.04 15.93 16.74
C VAL A 88 28.67 15.82 18.22
N SER A 89 27.37 15.77 18.53
CA SER A 89 26.88 15.13 19.74
C SER A 89 25.65 14.29 19.41
N ALA A 90 25.86 12.97 19.41
CA ALA A 90 24.83 11.96 19.48
C ALA A 90 24.20 11.96 20.89
N GLY A 91 22.92 11.59 20.95
CA GLY A 91 22.13 11.45 22.18
C GLY A 91 20.78 10.84 21.85
N GLU A 92 20.77 9.51 21.83
CA GLU A 92 19.67 8.54 21.90
C GLU A 92 18.54 8.93 22.87
N GLU A 93 17.27 8.74 22.48
CA GLU A 93 16.30 7.73 23.02
C GLU A 93 15.18 8.48 23.77
N ASP A 94 13.90 8.13 23.86
CA ASP A 94 13.01 6.99 23.59
C ASP A 94 11.60 7.60 23.88
N SER A 95 10.48 7.26 23.23
CA SER A 95 9.58 6.18 23.67
C SER A 95 8.27 6.27 22.89
N GLY A 96 7.81 5.14 22.34
CA GLY A 96 6.47 4.99 21.76
C GLY A 96 6.39 4.39 20.36
N GLY A 97 7.48 3.81 19.85
CA GLY A 97 7.42 3.01 18.63
C GLY A 97 6.72 1.69 18.90
N THR A 98 5.42 1.60 18.61
CA THR A 98 4.71 0.31 18.57
C THR A 98 5.49 -0.57 17.61
N THR A 99 6.05 -1.67 18.11
CA THR A 99 6.94 -2.51 17.33
C THR A 99 6.19 -3.04 16.10
N ALA A 100 6.89 -3.18 14.98
CA ALA A 100 6.27 -3.71 13.76
C ALA A 100 5.58 -5.07 13.99
N GLU A 101 6.05 -5.84 14.98
CA GLU A 101 5.45 -7.10 15.41
C GLU A 101 4.10 -6.93 16.12
N GLU A 102 3.95 -5.91 16.98
CA GLU A 102 2.67 -5.57 17.62
C GLU A 102 1.64 -5.13 16.59
N LEU A 103 2.05 -4.37 15.57
CA LEU A 103 1.15 -3.98 14.49
C LEU A 103 0.64 -5.19 13.70
N GLN A 104 1.54 -6.14 13.42
CA GLN A 104 1.21 -7.35 12.67
C GLN A 104 0.33 -8.31 13.49
N GLN A 105 0.51 -8.37 14.81
CA GLN A 105 -0.36 -9.14 15.70
C GLN A 105 -1.77 -8.54 15.77
N ARG A 106 -1.89 -7.21 15.91
CA ARG A 106 -3.17 -6.50 15.90
C ARG A 106 -3.91 -6.69 14.58
N GLU A 107 -3.21 -6.63 13.45
CA GLU A 107 -3.80 -6.86 12.13
C GLU A 107 -4.33 -8.29 11.99
N ARG A 108 -3.58 -9.30 12.46
CA ARG A 108 -4.03 -10.70 12.46
C ARG A 108 -5.28 -10.92 13.31
N GLU A 109 -5.34 -10.29 14.48
CA GLU A 109 -6.51 -10.39 15.37
C GLU A 109 -7.73 -9.71 14.75
N HIS A 110 -7.54 -8.54 14.14
CA HIS A 110 -8.61 -7.82 13.47
C HIS A 110 -9.16 -8.60 12.26
N ILE A 111 -8.29 -9.22 11.46
CA ILE A 111 -8.70 -10.07 10.33
C ILE A 111 -9.51 -11.27 10.83
N ARG A 112 -9.08 -11.92 11.92
CA ARG A 112 -9.80 -13.05 12.50
C ARG A 112 -11.21 -12.65 12.97
N GLN A 113 -11.35 -11.49 13.59
CA GLN A 113 -12.66 -10.97 14.02
C GLN A 113 -13.59 -10.69 12.83
N LEU A 114 -13.07 -10.09 11.76
CA LEU A 114 -13.81 -9.83 10.52
C LEU A 114 -14.31 -11.13 9.86
N GLU A 115 -13.47 -12.17 9.82
CA GLU A 115 -13.87 -13.47 9.29
C GLU A 115 -14.97 -14.14 10.12
N GLU A 116 -14.91 -14.03 11.45
CA GLU A 116 -15.95 -14.54 12.35
C GLU A 116 -17.28 -13.81 12.19
N GLN A 117 -17.25 -12.47 12.11
CA GLN A 117 -18.45 -11.66 11.84
C GLN A 117 -19.09 -12.05 10.51
N ARG A 118 -18.28 -12.19 9.45
CA ARG A 118 -18.78 -12.61 8.13
C ARG A 118 -19.42 -13.99 8.18
N ARG A 119 -18.83 -14.92 8.94
CA ARG A 119 -19.37 -16.28 9.12
C ARG A 119 -20.68 -16.28 9.89
N GLN A 120 -20.82 -15.42 10.89
CA GLN A 120 -22.07 -15.26 11.65
C GLN A 120 -23.17 -14.64 10.80
N ALA A 121 -22.89 -13.56 10.07
CA ALA A 121 -23.86 -12.92 9.17
C ALA A 121 -24.36 -13.86 8.08
N MET A 122 -23.49 -14.73 7.54
CA MET A 122 -23.92 -15.77 6.59
C MET A 122 -24.85 -16.80 7.22
N ARG A 123 -24.57 -17.23 8.46
CA ARG A 123 -25.44 -18.18 9.20
C ARG A 123 -26.79 -17.58 9.58
N GLU A 124 -26.84 -16.29 9.89
CA GLU A 124 -28.11 -15.59 10.15
C GLU A 124 -28.94 -15.52 8.87
N ARG A 125 -28.33 -15.12 7.75
CA ARG A 125 -29.00 -15.08 6.45
C ARG A 125 -29.51 -16.46 5.99
N GLU A 126 -28.78 -17.53 6.29
CA GLU A 126 -29.18 -18.90 5.98
C GLU A 126 -30.39 -19.36 6.83
N LYS A 127 -30.48 -18.91 8.09
CA LYS A 127 -31.65 -19.18 8.95
C LYS A 127 -32.90 -18.44 8.46
N ASP A 128 -32.75 -17.23 7.93
CA ASP A 128 -33.87 -16.44 7.41
C ASP A 128 -34.40 -16.95 6.05
N LEU A 129 -33.66 -17.84 5.36
CA LEU A 129 -34.03 -18.40 4.06
C LEU A 129 -34.71 -19.77 4.14
N VAL A 130 -34.87 -20.36 5.33
CA VAL A 130 -35.66 -21.60 5.54
C VAL A 130 -37.08 -21.23 5.95
N GLY A 131 -37.82 -20.62 5.03
CA GLY A 131 -39.23 -20.27 5.18
C GLY A 131 -40.02 -20.72 3.94
N GLU A 132 -40.70 -21.85 4.09
CA GLU A 132 -41.78 -22.41 3.25
C GLU A 132 -41.97 -21.86 1.82
N ILE A 133 -41.37 -22.53 0.83
CA ILE A 133 -41.90 -22.47 -0.53
C ILE A 133 -43.16 -23.34 -0.57
N ARG A 134 -44.35 -22.73 -0.40
CA ARG A 134 -45.63 -23.36 -0.77
C ARG A 134 -45.87 -23.15 -2.27
N ILE A 135 -45.80 -24.24 -3.01
CA ILE A 135 -46.22 -24.30 -4.42
C ILE A 135 -47.72 -24.63 -4.40
N SER A 136 -48.53 -23.69 -4.90
CA SER A 136 -49.97 -23.83 -5.13
C SER A 136 -50.25 -24.57 -6.43
#